data_AF-A0A7Y5XY12-F1
#
_entry.id   AF-A0A7Y5XY12-F1
#
_cell.length_a   1.000
_cell.length_b   1.000
_cell.length_c   1.000
_cell.angle_alpha   90.00
_cell.angle_beta   90.00
_cell.angle_gamma   90.00
#
_symmetry.space_group_name_H-M   'P 1'
#
loop_
_entity.id
_entity.type
_entity.pdbx_description
1 polymer ?
#
loop_
_entity_poly.entity_id
_entity_poly.type
_entity_poly.pdbx_seq_one_letter_code
_entity_poly.pdbx_strand_id
1 'polypeptide(L)'
;MDARLYEQRYRHLVEGLPGVVYRASIRSGDWHYVSPVIERLLGWTPEEWRAHDAPWGTSVHEDDRESALRQEEHALETGFLRSEYRMRRKDGEIVWIRDEATLLEEDGHPQWHGILTDVTEQRTLENRLRQSQKLEAIGQLAGGIAHDFNNLLVAIIGYGELALQRAGDDAELRDDLAQITVAADRARDLTQRLLSFSRTEART
;
A
#
# COMPACT_ATOMS: atom_id res chain seq x y z
N MET A 1 44.96 19.93 7.22
CA MET A 1 43.99 19.18 6.40
C MET A 1 42.78 20.09 6.25
N ASP A 2 42.50 20.54 5.03
CA ASP A 2 41.73 21.78 4.79
C ASP A 2 40.23 21.56 5.06
N ALA A 3 39.67 22.26 6.05
CA ALA A 3 38.28 22.10 6.49
C ALA A 3 37.28 22.31 5.33
N ARG A 4 37.63 23.17 4.37
CA ARG A 4 36.82 23.45 3.16
C ARG A 4 36.71 22.25 2.22
N LEU A 5 37.76 21.42 2.12
CA LEU A 5 37.75 20.22 1.28
C LEU A 5 36.90 19.11 1.92
N TYR A 6 36.92 19.01 3.25
CA TYR A 6 36.06 18.10 3.99
C TYR A 6 34.59 18.49 3.87
N GLU A 7 34.27 19.78 3.99
CA GLU A 7 32.91 20.29 3.83
C GLU A 7 32.36 20.05 2.41
N GLN A 8 33.16 20.30 1.37
CA GLN A 8 32.74 20.04 -0.02
C GLN A 8 32.52 18.55 -0.30
N ARG A 9 33.38 17.65 0.21
CA ARG A 9 33.21 16.21 0.02
C ARG A 9 31.97 15.69 0.76
N TYR A 10 31.74 16.17 1.98
CA TYR A 10 30.56 15.82 2.76
C TYR A 10 29.27 16.29 2.06
N ARG A 11 29.26 17.52 1.54
CA ARG A 11 28.11 18.07 0.80
C ARG A 11 27.75 17.24 -0.44
N HIS A 12 28.72 16.89 -1.27
CA HIS A 12 28.47 16.05 -2.45
C HIS A 12 27.97 14.64 -2.10
N LEU A 13 28.45 14.06 -0.99
CA LEU A 13 27.97 12.76 -0.53
C LEU A 13 26.51 12.84 -0.11
N VAL A 14 26.13 13.85 0.67
CA VAL A 14 24.75 14.03 1.15
C VAL A 14 23.79 14.36 0.00
N GLU A 15 24.18 15.24 -0.92
CA GLU A 15 23.33 15.66 -2.04
C GLU A 15 23.09 14.55 -3.09
N GLY A 16 23.97 13.55 -3.14
CA GLY A 16 23.84 12.36 -3.97
C GLY A 16 22.94 11.27 -3.39
N LEU A 17 22.52 11.39 -2.12
CA LEU A 17 21.60 10.43 -1.50
C LEU A 17 20.16 10.67 -2.00
N PRO A 18 19.35 9.61 -2.16
CA PRO A 18 17.97 9.71 -2.63
C PRO A 18 16.99 10.30 -1.60
N GLY A 19 17.46 10.66 -0.40
CA GLY A 19 16.64 11.21 0.67
C GLY A 19 17.21 12.49 1.27
N VAL A 20 16.35 13.22 1.97
CA VAL A 20 16.69 14.47 2.64
C VAL A 20 17.37 14.15 3.95
N VAL A 21 18.67 14.39 4.03
CA VAL A 21 19.40 14.32 5.31
C VAL A 21 19.10 15.56 6.13
N TYR A 22 18.87 15.37 7.44
CA TYR A 22 18.56 16.47 8.35
C TYR A 22 19.16 16.28 9.74
N ARG A 23 19.20 17.39 10.47
CA ARG A 23 19.48 17.45 11.90
C ARG A 23 18.49 18.37 12.60
N ALA A 24 17.83 17.88 13.63
CA ALA A 24 16.81 18.64 14.35
C ALA A 24 17.02 18.57 15.88
N SER A 25 16.80 19.69 16.55
CA SER A 25 16.81 19.78 18.01
C SER A 25 15.57 19.13 18.59
N ILE A 26 15.73 18.24 19.55
CA ILE A 26 14.58 17.70 20.29
C ILE A 26 14.04 18.72 21.29
N ARG A 27 14.91 19.56 21.84
CA ARG A 27 14.54 20.53 22.87
C ARG A 27 13.74 21.71 22.31
N SER A 28 14.16 22.27 21.18
CA SER A 28 13.47 23.42 20.58
C SER A 28 12.56 23.05 19.41
N GLY A 29 12.71 21.85 18.83
CA GLY A 29 12.02 21.45 17.60
C GLY A 29 12.62 22.06 16.33
N ASP A 30 13.71 22.83 16.45
CA ASP A 30 14.29 23.54 15.31
C ASP A 30 15.15 22.63 14.44
N TRP A 31 15.07 22.84 13.13
CA TRP A 31 15.91 22.15 12.16
C TRP A 31 17.24 22.88 12.03
N HIS A 32 18.32 22.32 12.59
CA HIS A 32 19.66 22.88 12.50
C HIS A 32 20.26 22.70 11.09
N TYR A 33 19.95 21.59 10.44
CA TYR A 33 20.39 21.28 9.09
C TYR A 33 19.31 20.53 8.33
N VAL A 34 19.20 20.84 7.04
CA VAL A 34 18.41 20.08 6.08
C VAL A 34 19.11 20.17 4.73
N SER A 35 19.28 19.03 4.06
CA SER A 35 19.96 18.99 2.76
C SER A 35 19.12 19.66 1.66
N PRO A 36 19.73 20.21 0.59
CA PRO A 36 19.01 20.83 -0.53
C PRO A 36 18.06 19.89 -1.28
N VAL A 37 18.14 18.58 -1.04
CA VAL A 37 17.21 17.57 -1.58
C VAL A 37 15.76 17.87 -1.18
N ILE A 38 15.54 18.59 -0.07
CA ILE A 38 14.20 18.97 0.43
C ILE A 38 13.40 19.78 -0.59
N GLU A 39 14.07 20.56 -1.43
CA GLU A 39 13.42 21.36 -2.48
C GLU A 39 12.86 20.47 -3.58
N ARG A 40 13.58 19.39 -3.95
CA ARG A 40 13.06 18.41 -4.91
C ARG A 40 11.95 17.54 -4.30
N LEU A 41 12.07 17.22 -3.01
CA LEU A 41 11.15 16.29 -2.33
C LEU A 41 9.84 16.99 -1.92
N LEU A 42 9.88 18.15 -1.26
CA LEU A 42 8.69 18.88 -0.79
C LEU A 42 8.46 20.25 -1.44
N GLY A 43 9.38 20.76 -2.26
CA GLY A 43 9.23 22.07 -2.92
C GLY A 43 9.65 23.27 -2.07
N TRP A 44 10.19 23.04 -0.88
CA TRP A 44 10.67 24.10 0.03
C TRP A 44 12.19 24.25 -0.06
N THR A 45 12.70 25.47 -0.01
CA THR A 45 14.15 25.65 0.12
C THR A 45 14.62 25.27 1.54
N PRO A 46 15.90 24.92 1.75
CA PRO A 46 16.44 24.69 3.08
C PRO A 46 16.29 25.88 4.03
N GLU A 47 16.32 27.10 3.52
CA GLU A 47 16.11 28.33 4.28
C GLU A 47 14.66 28.49 4.70
N GLU A 48 13.72 28.29 3.78
CA GLU A 48 12.28 28.30 4.08
C GLU A 48 11.93 27.21 5.09
N TRP A 49 12.50 26.01 4.93
CA TRP A 49 12.22 24.88 5.81
C TRP A 49 12.73 25.10 7.25
N ARG A 50 13.80 25.88 7.42
CA ARG A 50 14.39 26.19 8.73
C ARG A 50 13.82 27.46 9.36
N ALA A 51 13.11 28.30 8.61
CA ALA A 51 12.51 29.52 9.15
C ALA A 51 11.44 29.18 10.19
N HIS A 52 11.36 29.99 11.26
CA HIS A 52 10.43 29.82 12.38
C HIS A 52 8.96 29.98 11.93
N ASP A 53 8.38 28.88 11.44
CA ASP A 53 6.94 28.55 11.41
C ASP A 53 6.75 27.03 11.13
N ALA A 54 7.67 26.22 11.71
CA ALA A 54 7.74 24.75 11.70
C ALA A 54 7.01 24.05 10.53
N PRO A 55 7.66 23.91 9.36
CA PRO A 55 7.04 23.25 8.22
C PRO A 55 6.71 21.79 8.51
N TRP A 56 7.46 21.08 9.38
CA TRP A 56 7.14 19.68 9.67
C TRP A 56 5.74 19.53 10.29
N GLY A 57 5.44 20.28 11.36
CA GLY A 57 4.14 20.20 12.04
C GLY A 57 2.96 20.65 11.18
N THR A 58 3.18 21.53 10.19
CA THR A 58 2.15 22.00 9.26
C THR A 58 2.05 21.15 7.98
N SER A 59 3.16 20.54 7.55
CA SER A 59 3.24 19.72 6.34
C SER A 59 2.83 18.27 6.57
N VAL A 60 3.01 17.72 7.77
CA VAL A 60 2.46 16.38 8.08
C VAL A 60 0.94 16.42 7.96
N HIS A 61 0.40 15.43 7.24
CA HIS A 61 -1.03 15.27 7.03
C HIS A 61 -1.76 15.13 8.37
N GLU A 62 -2.90 15.80 8.53
CA GLU A 62 -3.62 15.91 9.80
C GLU A 62 -3.90 14.56 10.47
N ASP A 63 -4.40 13.57 9.72
CA ASP A 63 -4.65 12.21 10.20
C ASP A 63 -3.41 11.48 10.76
N ASP A 64 -2.22 11.85 10.30
CA ASP A 64 -0.99 11.12 10.61
C ASP A 64 -0.21 11.77 11.77
N ARG A 65 -0.55 13.02 12.14
CA ARG A 65 0.19 13.83 13.14
C ARG A 65 0.29 13.14 14.49
N GLU A 66 -0.85 12.67 15.03
CA GLU A 66 -0.87 12.03 16.35
C GLU A 66 -0.07 10.73 16.35
N SER A 67 -0.12 9.97 15.26
CA SER A 67 0.66 8.74 15.11
C SER A 67 2.15 9.02 15.03
N ALA A 68 2.55 10.03 14.24
CA ALA A 68 3.94 10.43 14.10
C ALA A 68 4.54 10.92 15.43
N LEU A 69 3.80 11.75 16.18
CA LEU A 69 4.23 12.24 17.50
C LEU A 69 4.42 11.10 18.52
N ARG A 70 3.50 10.12 18.55
CA ARG A 70 3.67 8.94 19.42
C ARG A 70 4.87 8.09 19.06
N GLN A 71 5.17 7.96 17.77
CA GLN A 71 6.34 7.22 17.30
C GLN A 71 7.64 7.97 17.64
N GLU A 72 7.64 9.30 17.55
CA GLU A 72 8.76 10.13 18.00
C GLU A 72 8.97 10.01 19.52
N GLU A 73 7.91 10.08 20.32
CA GLU A 73 7.98 9.92 21.78
C GLU A 73 8.59 8.56 22.16
N HIS A 74 8.12 7.47 21.52
CA HIS A 74 8.71 6.15 21.74
C HIS A 74 10.16 6.05 21.24
N ALA A 75 10.50 6.75 20.15
CA ALA A 75 11.86 6.79 19.63
C ALA A 75 12.83 7.47 20.60
N LEU A 76 12.38 8.43 21.41
CA LEU A 76 13.20 9.05 22.46
C LEU A 76 13.65 8.04 23.53
N GLU A 77 12.86 6.99 23.77
CA GLU A 77 13.20 5.92 24.71
C GLU A 77 14.17 4.90 24.08
N THR A 78 14.01 4.60 22.80
CA THR A 78 14.78 3.57 22.09
C THR A 78 16.05 4.09 21.42
N GLY A 79 16.14 5.41 21.22
CA GLY A 79 17.22 6.09 20.52
C GLY A 79 17.14 6.01 18.99
N PHE A 80 16.08 5.43 18.43
CA PHE A 80 15.90 5.27 16.99
C PHE A 80 14.46 5.52 16.57
N LEU A 81 14.27 6.43 15.62
CA LEU A 81 13.01 6.74 14.98
C LEU A 81 12.91 6.00 13.66
N ARG A 82 11.78 5.32 13.45
CA ARG A 82 11.34 4.88 12.14
C ARG A 82 9.83 5.09 12.03
N SER A 83 9.45 5.99 11.14
CA SER A 83 8.06 6.39 10.94
C SER A 83 7.73 6.48 9.45
N GLU A 84 6.47 6.24 9.10
CA GLU A 84 5.95 6.49 7.75
C GLU A 84 4.67 7.29 7.86
N TYR A 85 4.62 8.45 7.21
CA TYR A 85 3.48 9.36 7.25
C TYR A 85 3.37 10.15 5.95
N ARG A 86 2.19 10.73 5.72
CA ARG A 86 1.94 11.61 4.59
C ARG A 86 2.44 13.01 4.91
N MET A 87 3.12 13.63 3.95
CA MET A 87 3.44 15.06 3.96
C MET A 87 2.82 15.75 2.76
N ARG A 88 2.44 17.01 2.97
CA ARG A 88 1.97 17.93 1.93
C ARG A 88 3.16 18.72 1.39
N ARG A 89 3.39 18.62 0.08
CA ARG A 89 4.35 19.45 -0.65
C ARG A 89 3.87 20.90 -0.72
N LYS A 90 4.77 21.83 -1.07
CA LYS A 90 4.47 23.26 -1.21
C LYS A 90 3.37 23.56 -2.24
N ASP A 91 3.24 22.72 -3.27
CA ASP A 91 2.19 22.80 -4.30
C ASP A 91 0.84 22.17 -3.88
N GLY A 92 0.79 21.53 -2.71
CA GLY A 92 -0.40 20.89 -2.15
C GLY A 92 -0.50 19.38 -2.40
N GLU A 93 0.35 18.78 -3.23
CA GLU A 93 0.40 17.34 -3.47
C GLU A 93 0.77 16.59 -2.18
N ILE A 94 0.25 15.37 -2.03
CA ILE A 94 0.55 14.51 -0.88
C ILE A 94 1.55 13.43 -1.30
N VAL A 95 2.64 13.32 -0.55
CA VAL A 95 3.66 12.28 -0.71
C VAL A 95 3.77 11.45 0.56
N TRP A 96 4.13 10.18 0.40
CA TRP A 96 4.47 9.31 1.53
C TRP A 96 5.94 9.43 1.86
N ILE A 97 6.22 9.81 3.09
CA ILE A 97 7.58 9.96 3.61
C ILE A 97 7.85 8.83 4.59
N ARG A 98 9.00 8.19 4.41
CA ARG A 98 9.65 7.40 5.46
C ARG A 98 10.69 8.28 6.14
N ASP A 99 10.56 8.38 7.45
CA ASP A 99 11.46 9.11 8.32
C ASP A 99 12.24 8.11 9.19
N GLU A 100 13.56 8.10 9.03
CA GLU A 100 14.47 7.25 9.78
C GLU A 100 15.56 8.11 10.42
N ALA A 101 15.64 8.10 11.75
CA ALA A 101 16.57 8.94 12.49
C ALA A 101 17.18 8.25 13.71
N THR A 102 18.40 8.63 14.05
CA THR A 102 19.08 8.19 15.27
C THR A 102 19.21 9.35 16.23
N LEU A 103 18.99 9.06 17.51
CA LEU A 103 19.17 9.99 18.61
C LEU A 103 20.66 10.10 18.93
N LEU A 104 21.23 11.29 18.81
CA LEU A 104 22.62 11.57 19.14
C LEU A 104 22.73 12.73 20.13
N GLU A 105 23.76 12.70 20.97
CA GLU A 105 24.11 13.82 21.83
C GLU A 105 25.19 14.66 21.16
N GLU A 106 24.91 15.94 20.90
CA GLU A 106 25.86 16.90 20.33
C GLU A 106 25.87 18.15 21.20
N ASP A 107 27.05 18.57 21.65
CA ASP A 107 27.26 19.68 22.59
C ASP A 107 26.43 19.59 23.89
N GLY A 108 26.20 18.36 24.38
CA GLY A 108 25.41 18.09 25.59
C GLY A 108 23.90 18.21 25.38
N HIS A 109 23.43 18.22 24.12
CA HIS A 109 22.02 18.32 23.77
C HIS A 109 21.59 17.19 22.82
N PRO A 110 20.44 16.54 23.07
CA PRO A 110 19.93 15.49 22.21
C PRO A 110 19.40 16.06 20.89
N GLN A 111 19.79 15.43 19.77
CA GLN A 111 19.41 15.81 18.41
C GLN A 111 19.03 14.57 17.59
N TRP A 112 18.04 14.74 16.73
CA TRP A 112 17.74 13.77 15.68
C TRP A 112 18.67 13.97 14.50
N HIS A 113 19.31 12.89 14.06
CA HIS A 113 20.07 12.83 12.81
C HIS A 113 19.39 11.80 11.92
N GLY A 114 18.75 12.26 10.84
CA GLY A 114 17.87 11.39 10.07
C GLY A 114 17.86 11.66 8.59
N ILE A 115 17.06 10.84 7.91
CA ILE A 115 16.80 10.91 6.48
C ILE A 115 15.31 10.78 6.21
N LEU A 116 14.76 11.72 5.45
CA LEU A 116 13.42 11.63 4.88
C LEU A 116 13.51 11.04 3.47
N THR A 117 12.81 9.95 3.21
CA THR A 117 12.79 9.31 1.89
C THR A 117 11.37 9.29 1.34
N ASP A 118 11.19 9.72 0.10
CA ASP A 118 9.92 9.57 -0.61
C ASP A 118 9.72 8.10 -0.96
N VAL A 119 8.67 7.49 -0.42
CA VAL A 119 8.29 6.10 -0.65
C VAL A 119 6.98 5.98 -1.43
N THR A 120 6.50 7.07 -2.04
CA THR A 120 5.21 7.12 -2.75
C THR A 120 5.15 6.12 -3.91
N GLU A 121 6.18 6.10 -4.75
CA GLU A 121 6.25 5.16 -5.88
C GLU A 121 6.34 3.71 -5.38
N GLN A 122 7.21 3.46 -4.40
CA GLN A 122 7.35 2.13 -3.78
C GLN A 122 6.01 1.62 -3.25
N ARG A 123 5.30 2.42 -2.45
CA ARG A 123 3.99 2.02 -1.90
C ARG A 123 2.95 1.82 -2.98
N THR A 124 2.95 2.64 -4.02
CA THR A 124 2.04 2.50 -5.16
C THR A 124 2.26 1.17 -5.88
N LEU A 125 3.52 0.81 -6.13
CA LEU A 125 3.88 -0.46 -6.76
C LEU A 125 3.56 -1.66 -5.86
N GLU A 126 3.89 -1.59 -4.57
CA GLU A 126 3.56 -2.64 -3.60
C GLU A 126 2.05 -2.88 -3.48
N ASN A 127 1.25 -1.81 -3.45
CA ASN A 127 -0.20 -1.92 -3.40
C ASN A 127 -0.77 -2.53 -4.69
N ARG A 128 -0.26 -2.12 -5.86
CA ARG A 128 -0.66 -2.73 -7.15
C ARG A 128 -0.30 -4.21 -7.21
N LEU A 129 0.90 -4.58 -6.78
CA LEU A 129 1.32 -5.97 -6.72
C LEU A 129 0.42 -6.79 -5.79
N ARG A 130 0.18 -6.29 -4.58
CA ARG A 130 -0.70 -6.95 -3.59
C ARG A 130 -2.12 -7.12 -4.12
N GLN A 131 -2.65 -6.11 -4.82
CA GLN A 131 -3.97 -6.20 -5.46
C GLN A 131 -3.99 -7.26 -6.56
N SER A 132 -2.98 -7.28 -7.43
CA SER A 132 -2.83 -8.29 -8.49
C SER A 132 -2.78 -9.71 -7.91
N GLN A 133 -1.98 -9.93 -6.85
CA GLN A 133 -1.87 -11.24 -6.19
C GLN A 133 -3.20 -11.69 -5.58
N LYS A 134 -3.95 -10.74 -4.99
CA LYS A 134 -5.28 -11.03 -4.44
C LYS A 134 -6.26 -11.46 -5.54
N LEU A 135 -6.25 -10.77 -6.68
CA LEU A 135 -7.10 -11.10 -7.83
C LEU A 135 -6.71 -12.45 -8.46
N GLU A 136 -5.42 -12.72 -8.59
CA GLU A 136 -4.92 -14.02 -9.07
C GLU A 136 -5.37 -15.17 -8.17
N ALA A 137 -5.23 -15.03 -6.84
CA ALA A 137 -5.67 -16.05 -5.89
C ALA A 137 -7.18 -16.29 -5.96
N ILE A 138 -7.99 -15.22 -6.07
CA ILE A 138 -9.44 -15.34 -6.29
C ILE A 138 -9.74 -16.06 -7.61
N GLY A 139 -9.00 -15.76 -8.68
CA GLY A 139 -9.13 -16.41 -9.98
C GLY A 139 -8.87 -17.91 -9.95
N GLN A 140 -7.79 -18.33 -9.28
CA GLN A 140 -7.45 -19.75 -9.12
C GLN A 140 -8.51 -20.49 -8.30
N LEU A 141 -8.95 -19.92 -7.17
CA LEU A 141 -9.99 -20.50 -6.33
C LEU A 141 -11.33 -20.61 -7.07
N ALA A 142 -11.75 -19.56 -7.77
CA ALA A 142 -12.96 -19.57 -8.57
C ALA A 142 -12.89 -20.63 -9.68
N GLY A 143 -11.73 -20.78 -10.33
CA GLY A 143 -11.43 -21.82 -11.32
C GLY A 143 -11.70 -23.24 -10.80
N GLY A 144 -11.09 -23.56 -9.65
CA GLY A 144 -11.25 -24.88 -9.01
C GLY A 144 -12.68 -25.14 -8.54
N ILE A 145 -13.28 -24.19 -7.83
CA ILE A 145 -14.66 -24.32 -7.34
C ILE A 145 -15.63 -24.52 -8.50
N ALA A 146 -15.53 -23.71 -9.56
CA ALA A 146 -16.41 -23.82 -10.71
C ALA A 146 -16.27 -25.15 -11.46
N HIS A 147 -15.04 -25.69 -11.55
CA HIS A 147 -14.83 -27.03 -12.10
C HIS A 147 -15.59 -28.08 -11.28
N ASP A 148 -15.51 -28.03 -9.95
CA ASP A 148 -16.18 -28.99 -9.08
C ASP A 148 -17.71 -28.84 -9.13
N PHE A 149 -18.23 -27.61 -9.18
CA PHE A 149 -19.65 -27.35 -9.40
C PHE A 149 -20.14 -27.92 -10.74
N ASN A 150 -19.37 -27.71 -11.82
CA ASN A 150 -19.73 -28.25 -13.12
C ASN A 150 -19.76 -29.78 -13.10
N ASN A 151 -18.85 -30.45 -12.38
CA ASN A 151 -18.87 -31.91 -12.24
C ASN A 151 -20.16 -32.40 -11.55
N LEU A 152 -20.60 -31.71 -10.49
CA LEU A 152 -21.86 -32.03 -9.81
C LEU A 152 -23.08 -31.76 -10.71
N LEU A 153 -23.09 -30.64 -11.43
CA LEU A 153 -24.19 -30.27 -12.33
C LEU A 153 -24.31 -31.25 -13.50
N VAL A 154 -23.19 -31.72 -14.07
CA VAL A 154 -23.20 -32.77 -15.11
C VAL A 154 -23.87 -34.04 -14.59
N ALA A 155 -23.59 -34.45 -13.36
CA ALA A 155 -24.24 -35.60 -12.75
C ALA A 155 -25.74 -35.36 -12.51
N ILE A 156 -26.12 -34.19 -11.97
CA ILE A 156 -27.52 -33.82 -11.72
C ILE A 156 -28.32 -33.82 -13.02
N ILE A 157 -27.81 -33.19 -14.07
CA ILE A 157 -28.43 -33.14 -15.40
C ILE A 157 -28.56 -34.57 -15.95
N GLY A 158 -27.47 -35.34 -15.94
CA GLY A 158 -27.48 -36.70 -16.48
C GLY A 158 -28.46 -37.63 -15.76
N TYR A 159 -28.51 -37.61 -14.41
CA TYR A 159 -29.49 -38.40 -13.66
C TYR A 159 -30.91 -37.88 -13.81
N GLY A 160 -31.11 -36.55 -13.90
CA GLY A 160 -32.41 -35.93 -14.16
C GLY A 160 -33.00 -36.36 -15.51
N GLU A 161 -32.19 -36.33 -16.58
CA GLU A 161 -32.58 -36.81 -17.91
C GLU A 161 -32.91 -38.30 -17.92
N LEU A 162 -32.10 -39.13 -17.27
CA LEU A 162 -32.37 -40.57 -17.14
C LEU A 162 -33.64 -40.85 -16.33
N ALA A 163 -33.90 -40.08 -15.28
CA ALA A 163 -35.14 -40.19 -14.50
C ALA A 163 -36.36 -39.76 -15.33
N LEU A 164 -36.24 -38.70 -16.13
CA LEU A 164 -37.29 -38.22 -17.03
C LEU A 164 -37.69 -39.29 -18.06
N GLN A 165 -36.71 -40.04 -18.57
CA GLN A 165 -36.96 -41.18 -19.46
C GLN A 165 -37.70 -42.34 -18.77
N ARG A 166 -37.48 -42.52 -17.45
CA ARG A 166 -38.09 -43.58 -16.64
C ARG A 166 -39.45 -43.20 -16.04
N ALA A 167 -39.80 -41.92 -16.02
CA ALA A 167 -41.02 -41.40 -15.40
C ALA A 167 -42.33 -41.88 -16.10
N GLY A 168 -42.24 -42.48 -17.29
CA GLY A 168 -43.41 -42.98 -18.02
C GLY A 168 -44.37 -41.84 -18.37
N ASP A 169 -45.67 -42.03 -18.06
CA ASP A 169 -46.77 -41.10 -18.35
C ASP A 169 -47.15 -40.21 -17.15
N ASP A 170 -46.41 -40.27 -16.04
CA ASP A 170 -46.65 -39.41 -14.87
C ASP A 170 -46.28 -37.95 -15.19
N ALA A 171 -47.30 -37.15 -15.49
CA ALA A 171 -47.11 -35.77 -15.94
C ALA A 171 -46.49 -34.86 -14.85
N GLU A 172 -46.82 -35.08 -13.58
CA GLU A 172 -46.33 -34.27 -12.46
C GLU A 172 -44.85 -34.58 -12.21
N LEU A 173 -44.48 -35.86 -12.13
CA LEU A 173 -43.09 -36.28 -11.97
C LEU A 173 -42.21 -35.84 -13.16
N ARG A 174 -42.75 -35.87 -14.38
CA ARG A 174 -42.03 -35.38 -15.56
C ARG A 174 -41.79 -33.88 -15.51
N ASP A 175 -42.76 -33.08 -15.07
CA ASP A 175 -42.59 -31.64 -14.97
C ASP A 175 -41.55 -31.29 -13.90
N ASP A 176 -41.62 -31.91 -12.72
CA ASP A 176 -40.65 -31.73 -11.64
C ASP A 176 -39.21 -32.05 -12.09
N LEU A 177 -39.01 -33.21 -12.74
CA LEU A 177 -37.70 -33.62 -13.26
C LEU A 177 -37.20 -32.69 -14.36
N ALA A 178 -38.09 -32.19 -15.23
CA ALA A 178 -37.71 -31.21 -16.25
C ALA A 178 -37.28 -29.88 -15.60
N GLN A 179 -37.96 -29.42 -14.55
CA GLN A 179 -37.57 -28.22 -13.81
C GLN A 179 -36.21 -28.36 -13.12
N ILE A 180 -35.89 -29.54 -12.56
CA ILE A 180 -34.58 -29.81 -11.97
C ILE A 180 -33.47 -29.68 -13.01
N THR A 181 -33.64 -30.30 -14.19
CA THR A 181 -32.65 -30.23 -15.27
C THR A 181 -32.47 -28.79 -15.77
N VAL A 182 -33.57 -28.06 -15.97
CA VAL A 182 -33.53 -26.63 -16.37
C VAL A 182 -32.82 -25.78 -15.32
N ALA A 183 -33.06 -26.01 -14.03
CA ALA A 183 -32.40 -25.28 -12.96
C ALA A 183 -30.89 -25.58 -12.91
N ALA A 184 -30.49 -26.84 -13.11
CA ALA A 184 -29.09 -27.23 -13.16
C ALA A 184 -28.35 -26.62 -14.36
N ASP A 185 -28.97 -26.57 -15.53
CA ASP A 185 -28.41 -25.89 -16.71
C ASP A 185 -28.22 -24.39 -16.45
N ARG A 186 -29.20 -23.71 -15.82
CA ARG A 186 -29.07 -22.30 -15.45
C ARG A 186 -27.94 -22.08 -14.44
N ALA A 187 -27.74 -22.98 -13.49
CA ALA A 187 -26.65 -22.92 -12.53
C ALA A 187 -25.27 -23.10 -13.22
N ARG A 188 -25.20 -23.94 -14.25
CA ARG A 188 -24.00 -24.13 -15.07
C ARG A 188 -23.62 -22.85 -15.81
N ASP A 189 -24.60 -22.21 -16.44
CA ASP A 189 -24.39 -20.94 -17.17
C ASP A 189 -23.93 -19.83 -16.22
N LEU A 190 -24.51 -19.75 -15.01
CA LEU A 190 -24.10 -18.79 -13.99
C LEU A 190 -22.64 -19.01 -13.57
N THR A 191 -22.26 -20.26 -13.35
CA THR A 191 -20.91 -20.67 -12.97
C THR A 191 -19.88 -20.26 -14.05
N GLN A 192 -20.22 -20.44 -15.34
CA GLN A 192 -19.36 -20.03 -16.46
C GLN A 192 -19.20 -18.51 -16.55
N ARG A 193 -20.26 -17.73 -16.30
CA ARG A 193 -20.18 -16.25 -16.27
C ARG A 193 -19.26 -15.76 -15.16
N LEU A 194 -19.37 -16.31 -13.95
CA LEU A 194 -18.49 -15.98 -12.82
C LEU A 194 -17.01 -16.22 -13.15
N LEU A 195 -16.70 -17.34 -13.82
CA LEU A 195 -15.34 -17.62 -14.28
C LEU A 195 -14.82 -16.61 -15.30
N SER A 196 -15.65 -16.21 -16.27
CA SER A 196 -15.27 -15.24 -17.29
C SER A 196 -14.98 -13.86 -16.69
N PHE A 197 -15.78 -13.46 -15.69
CA PHE A 197 -15.59 -12.20 -14.95
C PHE A 197 -14.28 -12.22 -14.16
N SER A 198 -14.06 -13.27 -13.37
CA SER A 198 -12.85 -13.44 -12.55
C SER A 198 -11.55 -13.45 -13.37
N ARG A 199 -11.57 -14.02 -14.58
CA ARG A 199 -10.42 -14.02 -15.51
C ARG A 199 -10.15 -12.66 -16.16
N THR A 200 -11.16 -11.80 -16.27
CA THR A 200 -11.04 -10.48 -16.91
C THR A 200 -10.47 -9.45 -15.93
N GLU A 201 -10.91 -9.50 -14.67
CA GLU A 201 -10.35 -8.66 -13.60
C GLU A 201 -8.92 -9.03 -13.23
N ALA A 202 -8.51 -10.30 -13.38
CA ALA A 202 -7.12 -10.71 -13.19
C ALA A 202 -6.16 -10.25 -14.32
N ARG A 203 -6.69 -9.72 -15.44
CA ARG A 203 -5.91 -9.32 -16.63
C ARG A 203 -5.81 -7.80 -16.83
N THR A 204 -6.50 -7.01 -16.03
CA THR A 204 -6.50 -5.53 -16.07
C THR A 204 -5.74 -4.99 -14.88
#